data_AF-A0A812PN11-F1
#
_entry.id   AF-A0A812PN11-F1
#
_cell.length_a   1.000
_cell.length_b   1.000
_cell.length_c   1.000
_cell.angle_alpha   90.00
_cell.angle_beta   90.00
_cell.angle_gamma   90.00
#
_symmetry.space_group_name_H-M   'P 1'
#
loop_
_entity.id
_entity.type
_entity.pdbx_description
1 polymer ?
#
loop_
_entity_poly.entity_id
_entity_poly.type
_entity_poly.pdbx_seq_one_letter_code
_entity_poly.pdbx_strand_id
1 'polypeptide(L)'
;MLVLSVLAARFPNSFDEDVVSLTQADSDFKGYGGLCSPETKEKSFLPVSGLRPREQLPKGLLDYALFLQVPYGSSDEFELSSETVIEQSLTFLPQSQHLETFGPDENPVEFVMNQLSSIYPPIYQEWSDKLSDTALVRFCLHGLGAHRLGVEMRDGKKLFVVKTNALSGLPVREGFERYGGDMYFDKDWKPVMIIDAGQGPLRQDGIQEMVTTKPGDAGWERAKFRFRSSVFTLVTLVDHLYDVHLQKSNLFVTAMREQMSSDHPVRRFMTPFMYRTITVNDNAFHNLLTKNGMAPRCFAFTENGFGLAVAAGPSLLLDGTEVPADAGGPILFRADYVDYLKSKGIDTAYWRQVSQLFQLYLRFVLAYLECYYPKKEDFANDPEMLAVVRQYFYQLETAGPNTLSQKVDFTMPQSSGKIDEKYMFYAMFLAEIMFWVTAGHEQAGAVEVYAQDASWCAFRWVDGATVGTKQSATATALLMSFTSQPMPKLLDDDWTHLFPTPPANSGKSPTAAFQKFQEELRVMADECDAYNAASSSRPFPENFPMYVNNPRILEVSVSL
;
A
#
# COMPACT_ATOMS: atom_id res chain seq x y z
N MET A 1 -14.92 5.95 -27.54
CA MET A 1 -14.83 5.29 -28.88
C MET A 1 -13.41 5.17 -29.44
N LEU A 2 -12.36 5.71 -28.79
CA LEU A 2 -10.95 5.50 -29.18
C LEU A 2 -10.24 4.38 -28.39
N VAL A 3 -10.93 3.71 -27.47
CA VAL A 3 -10.39 2.66 -26.57
C VAL A 3 -10.54 1.24 -27.17
N LEU A 4 -11.35 1.07 -28.22
CA LEU A 4 -11.75 -0.25 -28.74
C LEU A 4 -10.83 -0.85 -29.81
N SER A 5 -9.79 -0.15 -30.27
CA SER A 5 -8.89 -0.64 -31.34
C SER A 5 -7.61 -1.30 -30.85
N VAL A 6 -7.31 -1.29 -29.53
CA VAL A 6 -6.03 -1.79 -28.99
C VAL A 6 -6.15 -3.20 -28.37
N LEU A 7 -7.34 -3.63 -27.94
CA LEU A 7 -7.52 -4.90 -27.22
C LEU A 7 -7.71 -6.15 -28.10
N ALA A 8 -7.89 -6.00 -29.42
CA ALA A 8 -8.14 -7.13 -30.34
C ALA A 8 -6.89 -7.67 -31.07
N ALA A 9 -5.69 -7.13 -30.80
CA ALA A 9 -4.49 -7.43 -31.60
C ALA A 9 -3.34 -8.15 -30.87
N ARG A 10 -3.54 -8.66 -29.64
CA ARG A 10 -2.40 -9.08 -28.77
C ARG A 10 -2.33 -10.54 -28.31
N PHE A 11 -3.06 -11.46 -28.92
CA PHE A 11 -2.92 -12.89 -28.60
C PHE A 11 -2.69 -13.75 -29.86
N PRO A 12 -1.43 -13.96 -30.29
CA PRO A 12 -1.13 -15.10 -31.13
C PRO A 12 -0.97 -16.36 -30.26
N ASN A 13 -1.76 -17.37 -30.60
CA ASN A 13 -1.56 -18.75 -30.20
C ASN A 13 -0.22 -19.26 -30.73
N SER A 14 0.69 -19.67 -29.86
CA SER A 14 1.67 -20.73 -30.16
C SER A 14 2.20 -21.32 -28.86
N PHE A 15 1.70 -22.52 -28.55
CA PHE A 15 2.38 -23.49 -27.71
C PHE A 15 3.60 -23.99 -28.48
N ASP A 16 4.77 -24.00 -27.85
CA ASP A 16 5.83 -24.96 -28.17
C ASP A 16 6.45 -25.42 -26.85
N GLU A 17 6.54 -26.74 -26.73
CA GLU A 17 7.15 -27.49 -25.65
C GLU A 17 8.67 -27.42 -25.78
N ASP A 18 9.39 -27.14 -24.69
CA ASP A 18 10.72 -27.70 -24.48
C ASP A 18 11.04 -27.77 -22.98
N VAL A 19 11.07 -29.00 -22.49
CA VAL A 19 11.45 -29.39 -21.14
C VAL A 19 12.98 -29.49 -21.10
N VAL A 20 13.64 -28.65 -20.30
CA VAL A 20 15.06 -28.83 -19.97
C VAL A 20 15.21 -29.15 -18.48
N SER A 21 15.70 -30.36 -18.22
CA SER A 21 16.09 -30.87 -16.92
C SER A 21 17.31 -30.12 -16.37
N LEU A 22 17.26 -29.64 -15.14
CA LEU A 22 18.46 -29.27 -14.38
C LEU A 22 18.46 -29.96 -13.01
N THR A 23 19.54 -30.73 -12.82
CA THR A 23 19.88 -31.54 -11.66
C THR A 23 20.55 -30.71 -10.56
N GLN A 24 20.24 -31.12 -9.33
CA GLN A 24 20.92 -30.90 -8.05
C GLN A 24 22.34 -30.29 -8.06
N ALA A 25 22.54 -29.33 -7.16
CA ALA A 25 23.75 -29.25 -6.34
C ALA A 25 23.41 -28.65 -4.95
N ASP A 26 23.54 -29.50 -3.93
CA ASP A 26 23.63 -29.14 -2.52
C ASP A 26 24.96 -28.45 -2.21
N SER A 27 24.96 -27.49 -1.28
CA SER A 27 26.00 -27.42 -0.23
C SER A 27 25.60 -26.49 0.94
N ASP A 28 25.33 -27.13 2.07
CA ASP A 28 25.85 -26.83 3.41
C ASP A 28 25.74 -25.40 3.98
N PHE A 29 24.73 -25.20 4.84
CA PHE A 29 24.83 -24.31 5.99
C PHE A 29 24.41 -25.05 7.27
N LYS A 30 25.38 -25.42 8.10
CA LYS A 30 25.18 -26.01 9.42
C LYS A 30 25.42 -24.97 10.51
N GLY A 31 24.44 -24.86 11.41
CA GLY A 31 24.69 -24.61 12.83
C GLY A 31 23.95 -23.41 13.40
N TYR A 32 22.82 -23.65 14.08
CA TYR A 32 22.65 -23.40 15.52
C TYR A 32 21.42 -24.20 15.98
N GLY A 33 21.59 -24.96 17.07
CA GLY A 33 20.63 -25.95 17.53
C GLY A 33 19.71 -25.46 18.64
N GLY A 34 18.55 -26.10 18.71
CA GLY A 34 17.84 -26.41 19.95
C GLY A 34 16.65 -25.52 20.29
N LEU A 35 15.44 -25.92 19.88
CA LEU A 35 14.32 -26.30 20.77
C LEU A 35 13.02 -26.46 19.95
N CYS A 36 12.26 -27.52 20.29
CA CYS A 36 10.95 -27.94 19.77
C CYS A 36 10.89 -28.49 18.32
N SER A 37 10.64 -29.79 18.19
CA SER A 37 10.16 -30.38 16.94
C SER A 37 8.80 -29.77 16.58
N PRO A 38 8.57 -29.30 15.35
CA PRO A 38 7.24 -28.91 14.93
C PRO A 38 6.46 -30.18 14.65
N GLU A 39 5.50 -30.51 15.52
CA GLU A 39 4.32 -31.22 15.04
C GLU A 39 3.74 -30.39 13.89
N THR A 40 3.67 -30.99 12.70
CA THR A 40 2.94 -30.45 11.55
C THR A 40 1.46 -30.40 11.90
N LYS A 41 1.06 -29.41 12.71
CA LYS A 41 -0.33 -28.95 12.72
C LYS A 41 -0.59 -28.48 11.30
N GLU A 42 -1.51 -29.13 10.60
CA GLU A 42 -2.11 -28.57 9.39
C GLU A 42 -2.43 -27.10 9.70
N LYS A 43 -1.76 -26.19 8.99
CA LYS A 43 -2.09 -24.76 9.03
C LYS A 43 -3.43 -24.58 8.31
N SER A 44 -4.52 -25.05 8.89
CA SER A 44 -5.86 -24.80 8.37
C SER A 44 -6.23 -23.37 8.74
N PHE A 45 -6.00 -22.45 7.80
CA PHE A 45 -6.44 -21.07 7.92
C PHE A 45 -7.95 -21.03 7.60
N LEU A 46 -8.78 -20.75 8.60
CA LEU A 46 -10.24 -20.62 8.52
C LEU A 46 -10.99 -21.85 7.93
N PRO A 47 -11.78 -22.60 8.72
CA PRO A 47 -12.68 -23.59 8.15
C PRO A 47 -13.82 -22.90 7.39
N VAL A 48 -14.24 -23.51 6.28
CA VAL A 48 -15.42 -23.09 5.50
C VAL A 48 -16.66 -22.82 6.37
N SER A 49 -16.87 -23.62 7.41
CA SER A 49 -17.97 -23.47 8.36
C SER A 49 -17.90 -22.21 9.22
N GLY A 50 -16.77 -21.51 9.24
CA GLY A 50 -16.57 -20.24 9.94
C GLY A 50 -17.05 -19.02 9.14
N LEU A 51 -17.29 -19.16 7.83
CA LEU A 51 -17.79 -18.06 7.00
C LEU A 51 -19.24 -17.74 7.34
N ARG A 52 -19.50 -16.51 7.78
CA ARG A 52 -20.87 -16.09 8.11
C ARG A 52 -21.77 -15.92 6.89
N PRO A 53 -23.09 -16.02 7.06
CA PRO A 53 -24.02 -15.63 6.01
C PRO A 53 -23.85 -14.15 5.64
N ARG A 54 -24.47 -13.78 4.52
CA ARG A 54 -24.61 -12.38 4.12
C ARG A 54 -25.50 -11.65 5.13
N GLU A 55 -24.98 -10.63 5.79
CA GLU A 55 -25.70 -9.82 6.77
C GLU A 55 -25.16 -8.38 6.79
N GLN A 56 -25.97 -7.43 7.25
CA GLN A 56 -25.50 -6.05 7.48
C GLN A 56 -24.54 -6.02 8.66
N LEU A 57 -23.38 -5.39 8.48
CA LEU A 57 -22.37 -5.30 9.53
C LEU A 57 -22.65 -4.07 10.41
N PRO A 58 -22.54 -4.18 11.74
CA PRO A 58 -22.54 -3.02 12.62
C PRO A 58 -21.24 -2.23 12.36
N LYS A 59 -21.33 -0.89 12.27
CA LYS A 59 -20.20 -0.03 11.90
C LYS A 59 -20.08 1.20 12.80
N GLY A 60 -18.85 1.66 13.01
CA GLY A 60 -18.52 2.88 13.74
C GLY A 60 -17.99 3.99 12.85
N LEU A 61 -18.19 5.25 13.28
CA LEU A 61 -17.62 6.44 12.65
C LEU A 61 -16.28 6.79 13.27
N LEU A 62 -15.24 6.97 12.45
CA LEU A 62 -13.89 7.35 12.88
C LEU A 62 -13.83 8.81 13.36
N ASP A 63 -13.15 9.07 14.48
CA ASP A 63 -13.00 10.41 15.09
C ASP A 63 -12.49 11.46 14.09
N TYR A 64 -11.47 11.13 13.30
CA TYR A 64 -10.85 12.03 12.33
C TYR A 64 -11.31 11.82 10.87
N ALA A 65 -12.14 10.80 10.60
CA ALA A 65 -12.63 10.46 9.26
C ALA A 65 -14.13 10.15 9.30
N LEU A 66 -14.94 11.15 9.68
CA LEU A 66 -16.39 11.03 9.88
C LEU A 66 -17.18 10.58 8.64
N PHE A 67 -16.54 10.59 7.46
CA PHE A 67 -17.13 10.13 6.20
C PHE A 67 -16.84 8.64 5.92
N LEU A 68 -16.05 7.97 6.76
CA LEU A 68 -15.75 6.55 6.68
C LEU A 68 -16.37 5.80 7.86
N GLN A 69 -16.84 4.59 7.56
CA GLN A 69 -17.40 3.67 8.52
C GLN A 69 -16.58 2.39 8.54
N VAL A 70 -16.19 1.94 9.74
CA VAL A 70 -15.45 0.69 9.94
C VAL A 70 -16.37 -0.32 10.59
N PRO A 71 -16.53 -1.53 10.03
CA PRO A 71 -17.28 -2.61 10.68
C PRO A 71 -16.64 -3.00 12.02
N TYR A 72 -17.48 -3.19 13.04
CA TYR A 72 -17.02 -3.66 14.35
C TYR A 72 -16.77 -5.18 14.35
N GLY A 73 -15.77 -5.59 15.14
CA GLY A 73 -15.69 -6.91 15.73
C GLY A 73 -14.95 -7.98 14.93
N SER A 74 -14.57 -9.02 15.67
CA SER A 74 -13.91 -10.28 15.27
C SER A 74 -14.81 -11.26 14.51
N SER A 75 -15.84 -10.76 13.83
CA SER A 75 -17.06 -11.55 13.62
C SER A 75 -16.90 -12.83 12.78
N ASP A 76 -15.87 -13.00 11.95
CA ASP A 76 -15.62 -14.30 11.29
C ASP A 76 -14.44 -15.10 11.83
N GLU A 77 -13.49 -14.54 12.60
CA GLU A 77 -12.25 -15.28 12.82
C GLU A 77 -11.51 -14.89 14.11
N PHE A 78 -11.02 -15.91 14.80
CA PHE A 78 -10.04 -15.88 15.90
C PHE A 78 -10.53 -15.25 17.23
N GLU A 79 -10.80 -16.09 18.22
CA GLU A 79 -10.77 -15.66 19.62
C GLU A 79 -9.42 -15.05 19.95
N LEU A 80 -9.40 -13.73 20.18
CA LEU A 80 -9.07 -13.09 21.44
C LEU A 80 -9.31 -11.58 21.25
N SER A 81 -10.54 -11.12 21.53
CA SER A 81 -10.73 -9.73 21.93
C SER A 81 -10.23 -9.62 23.37
N SER A 82 -8.93 -9.46 23.55
CA SER A 82 -8.48 -8.63 24.66
C SER A 82 -8.22 -7.26 24.07
N GLU A 83 -9.24 -6.40 24.03
CA GLU A 83 -8.94 -4.98 24.22
C GLU A 83 -8.12 -4.94 25.50
N THR A 84 -6.81 -4.75 25.36
CA THR A 84 -5.97 -4.76 26.54
C THR A 84 -6.32 -3.52 27.35
N VAL A 85 -6.25 -3.61 28.69
CA VAL A 85 -6.44 -2.44 29.56
C VAL A 85 -5.58 -1.25 29.11
N ILE A 86 -4.45 -1.53 28.45
CA ILE A 86 -3.51 -0.57 27.86
C ILE A 86 -4.17 0.25 26.73
N GLU A 87 -4.92 -0.39 25.85
CA GLU A 87 -5.59 0.23 24.68
C GLU A 87 -6.64 1.24 25.10
N GLN A 88 -7.53 0.84 26.02
CA GLN A 88 -8.48 1.75 26.65
C GLN A 88 -7.76 2.86 27.42
N SER A 89 -6.61 2.58 28.04
CA SER A 89 -5.84 3.55 28.83
C SER A 89 -5.16 4.64 27.99
N LEU A 90 -4.75 4.35 26.75
CA LEU A 90 -4.03 5.33 25.91
C LEU A 90 -4.85 6.60 25.65
N THR A 91 -6.18 6.48 25.55
CA THR A 91 -7.06 7.64 25.33
C THR A 91 -7.09 8.60 26.52
N PHE A 92 -6.89 8.08 27.73
CA PHE A 92 -6.94 8.81 28.99
C PHE A 92 -5.57 9.31 29.48
N LEU A 93 -4.47 8.76 28.94
CA LEU A 93 -3.13 9.20 29.31
C LEU A 93 -2.79 10.55 28.66
N PRO A 94 -2.20 11.51 29.38
CA PRO A 94 -1.77 12.76 28.77
C PRO A 94 -0.72 12.50 27.70
N GLN A 95 -0.74 13.32 26.65
CA GLN A 95 0.32 13.31 25.65
C GLN A 95 1.49 14.18 26.13
N SER A 96 2.54 13.57 26.67
CA SER A 96 3.79 14.27 26.96
C SER A 96 4.67 14.39 25.72
N GLN A 97 5.37 15.52 25.59
CA GLN A 97 6.34 15.76 24.53
C GLN A 97 7.73 15.88 25.16
N HIS A 98 8.64 15.02 24.73
CA HIS A 98 10.05 15.09 25.11
C HIS A 98 10.85 15.45 23.86
N LEU A 99 11.49 16.62 23.90
CA LEU A 99 12.26 17.17 22.78
C LEU A 99 13.73 16.75 22.82
N GLU A 100 14.08 15.71 23.58
CA GLU A 100 15.45 15.20 23.66
C GLU A 100 15.90 14.66 22.30
N THR A 101 16.97 15.26 21.78
CA THR A 101 17.61 14.87 20.52
C THR A 101 18.77 13.90 20.76
N PHE A 102 19.24 13.27 19.69
CA PHE A 102 20.44 12.43 19.73
C PHE A 102 21.69 13.31 19.78
N GLY A 103 22.65 12.94 20.63
CA GLY A 103 24.00 13.49 20.61
C GLY A 103 24.79 13.06 19.37
N PRO A 104 25.91 13.72 19.07
CA PRO A 104 26.70 13.43 17.86
C PRO A 104 27.22 11.98 17.74
N ASP A 105 27.44 11.32 18.88
CA ASP A 105 27.98 9.96 18.96
C ASP A 105 26.88 8.90 19.19
N GLU A 106 25.61 9.29 19.31
CA GLU A 106 24.51 8.34 19.51
C GLU A 106 24.00 7.82 18.17
N ASN A 107 23.83 6.49 18.08
CA ASN A 107 23.27 5.85 16.90
C ASN A 107 21.75 5.62 17.08
N PRO A 108 20.88 6.27 16.30
CA PRO A 108 19.43 6.11 16.43
C PRO A 108 18.93 4.68 16.20
N VAL A 109 19.58 3.92 15.30
CA VAL A 109 19.22 2.52 15.03
C VAL A 109 19.58 1.65 16.23
N GLU A 110 20.79 1.79 16.77
CA GLU A 110 21.21 1.05 17.96
C GLU A 110 20.30 1.36 19.16
N PHE A 111 19.96 2.64 19.36
CA PHE A 111 19.04 3.07 20.39
C PHE A 111 17.68 2.37 20.30
N VAL A 112 17.07 2.32 19.11
CA VAL A 112 15.79 1.65 18.88
C VAL A 112 15.91 0.14 19.07
N MET A 113 16.90 -0.49 18.45
CA MET A 113 17.04 -1.96 18.45
C MET A 113 17.41 -2.51 19.83
N ASN A 114 18.13 -1.76 20.66
CA ASN A 114 18.36 -2.11 22.06
C ASN A 114 17.07 -2.19 22.89
N GLN A 115 16.01 -1.46 22.49
CA GLN A 115 14.72 -1.44 23.19
C GLN A 115 13.72 -2.45 22.62
N LEU A 116 13.68 -2.62 21.29
CA LEU A 116 12.55 -3.25 20.60
C LEU A 116 12.93 -4.42 19.69
N SER A 117 14.21 -4.80 19.57
CA SER A 117 14.65 -5.84 18.63
C SER A 117 13.91 -7.18 18.74
N SER A 118 13.42 -7.55 19.93
CA SER A 118 12.68 -8.80 20.15
C SER A 118 11.27 -8.80 19.55
N ILE A 119 10.71 -7.62 19.27
CA ILE A 119 9.36 -7.43 18.72
C ILE A 119 9.37 -6.57 17.45
N TYR A 120 10.53 -6.19 16.94
CA TYR A 120 10.66 -5.41 15.71
C TYR A 120 10.43 -6.32 14.50
N PRO A 121 9.68 -5.87 13.47
CA PRO A 121 9.47 -6.70 12.29
C PRO A 121 10.78 -7.04 11.58
N PRO A 122 10.81 -8.17 10.85
CA PRO A 122 11.94 -8.51 10.00
C PRO A 122 12.20 -7.41 8.96
N ILE A 123 13.46 -7.03 8.81
CA ILE A 123 13.89 -6.04 7.82
C ILE A 123 14.53 -6.81 6.67
N TYR A 124 13.89 -6.77 5.50
CA TYR A 124 14.38 -7.46 4.29
C TYR A 124 15.02 -6.50 3.27
N GLN A 125 15.06 -5.20 3.57
CA GLN A 125 15.70 -4.19 2.73
C GLN A 125 17.04 -3.74 3.32
N GLU A 126 18.08 -3.71 2.50
CA GLU A 126 19.39 -3.20 2.92
C GLU A 126 19.65 -1.79 2.37
N TRP A 127 20.09 -0.88 3.23
CA TRP A 127 20.45 0.51 2.88
C TRP A 127 21.84 0.83 3.42
N SER A 128 22.86 0.62 2.57
CA SER A 128 24.26 0.91 2.90
C SER A 128 24.57 2.42 2.95
N ASP A 129 23.81 3.21 2.20
CA ASP A 129 23.87 4.67 2.21
C ASP A 129 22.47 5.22 2.46
N LYS A 130 22.43 6.12 3.44
CA LYS A 130 21.22 6.71 3.97
C LYS A 130 21.23 8.25 3.93
N LEU A 131 22.26 8.93 3.45
CA LEU A 131 22.24 10.40 3.54
C LEU A 131 22.59 11.08 2.22
N SER A 132 23.15 10.35 1.27
CA SER A 132 23.49 10.95 -0.01
C SER A 132 22.27 11.27 -0.88
N ASP A 133 22.52 12.08 -1.90
CA ASP A 133 21.59 12.36 -2.98
C ASP A 133 21.25 11.08 -3.79
N THR A 134 22.16 10.10 -3.82
CA THR A 134 21.92 8.80 -4.46
C THR A 134 20.90 7.99 -3.66
N ALA A 135 20.99 8.00 -2.33
CA ALA A 135 20.02 7.36 -1.46
C ALA A 135 18.64 8.03 -1.60
N LEU A 136 18.59 9.35 -1.78
CA LEU A 136 17.36 10.08 -2.04
C LEU A 136 16.68 9.65 -3.35
N VAL A 137 17.45 9.44 -4.43
CA VAL A 137 16.93 8.91 -5.69
C VAL A 137 16.37 7.51 -5.50
N ARG A 138 17.09 6.62 -4.81
CA ARG A 138 16.60 5.27 -4.49
C ARG A 138 15.27 5.33 -3.74
N PHE A 139 15.15 6.21 -2.75
CA PHE A 139 13.94 6.38 -1.94
C PHE A 139 12.72 6.77 -2.78
N CYS A 140 12.91 7.61 -3.79
CA CYS A 140 11.84 8.10 -4.65
C CYS A 140 11.54 7.21 -5.86
N LEU A 141 12.45 6.36 -6.31
CA LEU A 141 12.26 5.54 -7.52
C LEU A 141 12.02 4.05 -7.23
N HIS A 142 12.62 3.53 -6.15
CA HIS A 142 12.63 2.11 -5.79
C HIS A 142 12.18 1.84 -4.35
N GLY A 143 11.96 2.90 -3.57
CA GLY A 143 11.53 2.83 -2.17
C GLY A 143 10.15 3.44 -1.95
N LEU A 144 9.95 4.02 -0.77
CA LEU A 144 8.64 4.48 -0.30
C LEU A 144 7.96 5.51 -1.22
N GLY A 145 8.74 6.35 -1.90
CA GLY A 145 8.20 7.40 -2.78
C GLY A 145 7.85 6.95 -4.20
N ALA A 146 8.16 5.70 -4.59
CA ALA A 146 8.08 5.23 -5.98
C ALA A 146 6.69 5.40 -6.62
N HIS A 147 5.64 5.13 -5.84
CA HIS A 147 4.25 5.24 -6.30
C HIS A 147 3.74 6.69 -6.38
N ARG A 148 4.42 7.66 -5.76
CA ARG A 148 4.01 9.08 -5.73
C ARG A 148 4.73 9.96 -6.77
N LEU A 149 5.46 9.33 -7.68
CA LEU A 149 6.22 10.02 -8.69
C LEU A 149 5.30 10.67 -9.73
N GLY A 150 5.45 11.97 -9.92
CA GLY A 150 4.72 12.77 -10.90
C GLY A 150 5.64 13.50 -11.86
N VAL A 151 5.04 14.31 -12.74
CA VAL A 151 5.75 15.16 -13.71
C VAL A 151 5.21 16.58 -13.62
N GLU A 152 6.11 17.55 -13.73
CA GLU A 152 5.76 18.97 -13.79
C GLU A 152 6.59 19.69 -14.86
N MET A 153 5.97 20.63 -15.57
CA MET A 153 6.67 21.56 -16.46
C MET A 153 7.06 22.80 -15.67
N ARG A 154 8.36 23.08 -15.55
CA ARG A 154 8.89 24.28 -14.91
C ARG A 154 9.91 24.96 -15.81
N ASP A 155 9.71 26.25 -16.06
CA ASP A 155 10.59 27.06 -16.92
C ASP A 155 10.88 26.40 -18.28
N GLY A 156 9.85 25.79 -18.88
CA GLY A 156 9.95 25.06 -20.15
C GLY A 156 10.64 23.70 -20.06
N LYS A 157 11.06 23.24 -18.88
CA LYS A 157 11.69 21.94 -18.65
C LYS A 157 10.71 20.97 -18.00
N LYS A 158 10.70 19.74 -18.50
CA LYS A 158 10.01 18.62 -17.86
C LYS A 158 10.86 18.12 -16.70
N LEU A 159 10.31 18.14 -15.50
CA LEU A 159 10.93 17.59 -14.28
C LEU A 159 10.04 16.49 -13.72
N PHE A 160 10.67 15.52 -13.06
CA PHE A 160 9.96 14.56 -12.23
C PHE A 160 9.87 15.08 -10.81
N VAL A 161 8.78 14.78 -10.10
CA VAL A 161 8.53 15.36 -8.78
C VAL A 161 7.83 14.38 -7.85
N VAL A 162 8.26 14.38 -6.58
CA VAL A 162 7.49 13.78 -5.47
C VAL A 162 6.99 14.92 -4.59
N LYS A 163 5.67 15.05 -4.49
CA LYS A 163 5.02 16.20 -3.82
C LYS A 163 4.63 15.87 -2.39
N THR A 164 4.99 16.77 -1.47
CA THR A 164 4.63 16.68 -0.05
C THR A 164 4.14 18.01 0.54
N ASN A 165 4.19 19.11 -0.22
CA ASN A 165 3.75 20.44 0.24
C ASN A 165 2.27 20.51 0.65
N ALA A 166 1.45 19.50 0.32
CA ALA A 166 0.11 19.37 0.88
C ALA A 166 0.08 19.35 2.42
N LEU A 167 1.17 18.89 3.07
CA LEU A 167 1.28 18.83 4.52
C LEU A 167 1.78 20.15 5.16
N SER A 168 2.31 21.09 4.38
CA SER A 168 3.04 22.26 4.93
C SER A 168 2.15 23.25 5.66
N GLY A 169 0.89 23.38 5.24
CA GLY A 169 -0.10 24.25 5.88
C GLY A 169 -0.60 23.70 7.21
N LEU A 170 -0.42 22.41 7.49
CA LEU A 170 -1.08 21.74 8.60
C LEU A 170 -0.43 22.12 9.95
N PRO A 171 -1.25 22.44 10.98
CA PRO A 171 -0.72 22.87 12.27
C PRO A 171 -0.04 21.72 13.03
N VAL A 172 1.22 21.92 13.39
CA VAL A 172 2.02 21.01 14.22
C VAL A 172 2.13 21.53 15.65
N ARG A 173 2.43 20.64 16.59
CA ARG A 173 2.62 20.99 18.00
C ARG A 173 3.87 21.84 18.18
N GLU A 174 3.84 22.68 19.21
CA GLU A 174 4.95 23.56 19.57
C GLU A 174 6.26 22.77 19.73
N GLY A 175 7.35 23.36 19.24
CA GLY A 175 8.68 22.76 19.26
C GLY A 175 8.99 21.80 18.10
N PHE A 176 7.98 21.35 17.34
CA PHE A 176 8.20 20.52 16.16
C PHE A 176 8.20 21.32 14.87
N GLU A 177 8.95 20.83 13.89
CA GLU A 177 8.95 21.38 12.55
C GLU A 177 7.70 20.96 11.75
N ARG A 178 7.28 21.82 10.80
CA ARG A 178 6.27 21.48 9.80
C ARG A 178 6.82 20.49 8.76
N TYR A 179 5.90 19.75 8.15
CA TYR A 179 6.20 18.91 6.98
C TYR A 179 6.23 19.73 5.68
N GLY A 180 6.74 19.16 4.60
CA GLY A 180 6.71 19.73 3.26
C GLY A 180 8.02 19.51 2.48
N GLY A 181 8.10 20.18 1.33
CA GLY A 181 9.21 20.06 0.40
C GLY A 181 8.83 19.16 -0.78
N ASP A 182 8.60 19.74 -1.95
CA ASP A 182 8.46 18.97 -3.19
C ASP A 182 9.84 18.73 -3.76
N MET A 183 10.20 17.47 -3.99
CA MET A 183 11.52 17.07 -4.48
C MET A 183 11.50 16.89 -5.99
N TYR A 184 12.36 17.63 -6.70
CA TYR A 184 12.42 17.63 -8.16
C TYR A 184 13.67 16.94 -8.69
N PHE A 185 13.49 16.14 -9.74
CA PHE A 185 14.55 15.45 -10.48
C PHE A 185 14.55 15.86 -11.95
N ASP A 186 15.73 15.86 -12.55
CA ASP A 186 15.88 16.04 -13.99
C ASP A 186 15.56 14.74 -14.76
N LYS A 187 15.68 14.81 -16.10
CA LYS A 187 15.44 13.66 -16.99
C LYS A 187 16.40 12.48 -16.78
N ASP A 188 17.53 12.73 -16.13
CA ASP A 188 18.55 11.73 -15.83
C ASP A 188 18.42 11.28 -14.36
N TRP A 189 17.34 11.65 -13.68
CA TRP A 189 17.01 11.32 -12.29
C TRP A 189 17.94 11.93 -11.24
N LYS A 190 18.65 13.00 -11.57
CA LYS A 190 19.47 13.71 -10.59
C LYS A 190 18.61 14.69 -9.79
N PRO A 191 18.81 14.78 -8.46
CA PRO A 191 18.24 15.84 -7.63
C PRO A 191 18.55 17.22 -8.20
N VAL A 192 17.52 18.05 -8.37
CA VAL A 192 17.65 19.43 -8.89
C VAL A 192 17.39 20.45 -7.79
N MET A 193 16.29 20.27 -7.05
CA MET A 193 15.86 21.21 -6.01
C MET A 193 14.77 20.59 -5.13
N ILE A 194 14.63 21.15 -3.92
CA ILE A 194 13.47 20.98 -3.05
C ILE A 194 12.78 22.34 -2.93
N ILE A 195 11.47 22.37 -3.14
CA ILE A 195 10.64 23.57 -3.00
C ILE A 195 9.71 23.40 -1.82
N ASP A 196 9.89 24.23 -0.79
CA ASP A 196 9.21 24.09 0.49
C ASP A 196 8.26 25.26 0.72
N ALA A 197 6.96 24.96 0.81
CA ALA A 197 5.91 25.94 1.07
C ALA A 197 5.69 26.24 2.56
N GLY A 198 6.40 25.58 3.47
CA GLY A 198 6.23 25.72 4.92
C GLY A 198 7.44 26.28 5.67
N GLN A 199 8.47 26.76 4.97
CA GLN A 199 9.70 27.31 5.57
C GLN A 199 10.05 28.74 5.14
N GLY A 200 9.33 29.35 4.18
CA GLY A 200 9.68 30.71 3.77
C GLY A 200 9.29 31.75 4.82
N PRO A 201 9.74 33.00 4.70
CA PRO A 201 9.22 34.06 5.54
C PRO A 201 7.70 34.20 5.37
N LEU A 202 7.00 34.61 6.44
CA LEU A 202 5.65 35.12 6.31
C LEU A 202 5.70 36.47 5.59
N ARG A 203 5.02 36.57 4.47
CA ARG A 203 4.78 37.84 3.79
C ARG A 203 3.87 38.74 4.62
N GLN A 204 3.85 40.02 4.27
CA GLN A 204 2.95 41.00 4.88
C GLN A 204 1.46 40.65 4.72
N ASP A 205 1.10 39.88 3.69
CA ASP A 205 -0.26 39.39 3.43
C ASP A 205 -0.58 38.07 4.17
N GLY A 206 0.32 37.58 5.02
CA GLY A 206 0.14 36.35 5.80
C GLY A 206 0.39 35.06 5.03
N ILE A 207 0.83 35.14 3.77
CA ILE A 207 1.18 33.96 2.97
C ILE A 207 2.65 33.58 3.22
N GLN A 208 2.91 32.31 3.50
CA GLN A 208 4.27 31.79 3.59
C GLN A 208 4.93 31.82 2.20
N GLU A 209 6.11 32.42 2.07
CA GLU A 209 6.89 32.27 0.84
C GLU A 209 7.39 30.83 0.66
N MET A 210 7.66 30.45 -0.58
CA MET A 210 8.32 29.18 -0.86
C MET A 210 9.84 29.35 -0.79
N VAL A 211 10.52 28.40 -0.15
CA VAL A 211 11.99 28.30 -0.16
C VAL A 211 12.39 27.29 -1.21
N THR A 212 13.35 27.64 -2.06
CA THR A 212 13.97 26.69 -3.00
C THR A 212 15.40 26.42 -2.55
N THR A 213 15.70 25.17 -2.25
CA THR A 213 17.04 24.71 -1.86
C THR A 213 17.58 23.76 -2.92
N LYS A 214 18.84 23.93 -3.33
CA LYS A 214 19.50 23.13 -4.36
C LYS A 214 20.64 22.30 -3.76
N PRO A 215 21.07 21.21 -4.44
CA PRO A 215 22.27 20.49 -4.07
C PRO A 215 23.48 21.44 -3.93
N GLY A 216 24.18 21.32 -2.80
CA GLY A 216 25.33 22.17 -2.46
C GLY A 216 25.00 23.42 -1.63
N ASP A 217 23.73 23.81 -1.52
CA ASP A 217 23.32 24.88 -0.61
C ASP A 217 23.49 24.43 0.85
N ALA A 218 23.79 25.38 1.75
CA ALA A 218 24.00 25.09 3.18
C ALA A 218 22.78 24.42 3.86
N GLY A 219 21.57 24.63 3.33
CA GLY A 219 20.33 24.03 3.83
C GLY A 219 19.97 22.68 3.20
N TRP A 220 20.78 22.13 2.29
CA TRP A 220 20.41 20.95 1.49
C TRP A 220 20.11 19.71 2.34
N GLU A 221 20.96 19.39 3.32
CA GLU A 221 20.77 18.21 4.17
C GLU A 221 19.49 18.31 5.02
N ARG A 222 19.19 19.50 5.56
CA ARG A 222 17.93 19.75 6.27
C ARG A 222 16.72 19.61 5.36
N ALA A 223 16.79 20.16 4.15
CA ALA A 223 15.71 20.04 3.16
C ALA A 223 15.45 18.57 2.79
N LYS A 224 16.50 17.75 2.59
CA LYS A 224 16.37 16.31 2.33
C LYS A 224 15.74 15.57 3.50
N PHE A 225 16.18 15.83 4.73
CA PHE A 225 15.60 15.20 5.93
C PHE A 225 14.12 15.53 6.06
N ARG A 226 13.75 16.81 5.95
CA ARG A 226 12.36 17.26 5.99
C ARG A 226 11.53 16.61 4.89
N PHE A 227 12.00 16.58 3.64
CA PHE A 227 11.30 15.94 2.54
C PHE A 227 11.06 14.44 2.81
N ARG A 228 12.11 13.69 3.20
CA ARG A 228 11.98 12.24 3.49
C ARG A 228 11.00 11.98 4.61
N SER A 229 11.07 12.75 5.70
CA SER A 229 10.12 12.69 6.81
C SER A 229 8.69 13.06 6.40
N SER A 230 8.53 13.93 5.41
CA SER A 230 7.23 14.33 4.86
C SER A 230 6.65 13.27 3.94
N VAL A 231 7.46 12.61 3.11
CA VAL A 231 7.05 11.43 2.33
C VAL A 231 6.67 10.29 3.28
N PHE A 232 7.49 10.01 4.28
CA PHE A 232 7.23 8.99 5.28
C PHE A 232 5.90 9.23 6.00
N THR A 233 5.67 10.45 6.47
CA THR A 233 4.38 10.83 7.09
C THR A 233 3.21 10.75 6.11
N LEU A 234 3.37 11.27 4.89
CA LEU A 234 2.31 11.30 3.88
C LEU A 234 1.90 9.89 3.49
N VAL A 235 2.87 9.03 3.16
CA VAL A 235 2.60 7.65 2.73
C VAL A 235 1.98 6.84 3.85
N THR A 236 2.50 6.89 5.08
CA THR A 236 1.90 6.15 6.19
C THR A 236 0.46 6.62 6.48
N LEU A 237 0.18 7.92 6.44
CA LEU A 237 -1.15 8.43 6.80
C LEU A 237 -2.16 8.32 5.66
N VAL A 238 -1.76 8.68 4.44
CA VAL A 238 -2.65 8.80 3.29
C VAL A 238 -2.66 7.53 2.46
N ASP A 239 -1.52 7.08 1.97
CA ASP A 239 -1.46 5.95 1.03
C ASP A 239 -1.60 4.60 1.75
N HIS A 240 -1.15 4.47 3.00
CA HIS A 240 -1.25 3.23 3.77
C HIS A 240 -2.55 3.20 4.57
N LEU A 241 -2.66 4.06 5.58
CA LEU A 241 -3.80 4.02 6.51
C LEU A 241 -5.11 4.44 5.83
N TYR A 242 -5.16 5.60 5.19
CA TYR A 242 -6.42 6.04 4.58
C TYR A 242 -6.80 5.20 3.35
N ASP A 243 -5.91 5.10 2.36
CA ASP A 243 -6.21 4.46 1.07
C ASP A 243 -6.39 2.95 1.23
N VAL A 244 -5.33 2.24 1.61
CA VAL A 244 -5.35 0.77 1.62
C VAL A 244 -6.25 0.22 2.72
N HIS A 245 -6.06 0.65 3.98
CA HIS A 245 -6.85 0.13 5.10
C HIS A 245 -8.29 0.62 5.07
N LEU A 246 -8.53 1.93 5.20
CA LEU A 246 -9.86 2.44 5.49
C LEU A 246 -10.75 2.62 4.26
N GLN A 247 -10.16 2.86 3.09
CA GLN A 247 -10.90 3.05 1.84
C GLN A 247 -10.99 1.74 1.03
N LYS A 248 -9.90 1.25 0.44
CA LYS A 248 -9.99 0.13 -0.51
C LYS A 248 -10.38 -1.18 0.15
N SER A 249 -9.62 -1.64 1.15
CA SER A 249 -9.84 -2.96 1.75
C SER A 249 -11.10 -3.00 2.62
N ASN A 250 -11.31 -1.99 3.47
CA ASN A 250 -12.49 -1.87 4.33
C ASN A 250 -13.82 -1.79 3.55
N LEU A 251 -13.88 -0.95 2.50
CA LEU A 251 -15.11 -0.83 1.71
C LEU A 251 -15.39 -2.12 0.94
N PHE A 252 -14.36 -2.76 0.38
CA PHE A 252 -14.54 -4.01 -0.36
C PHE A 252 -15.00 -5.16 0.55
N VAL A 253 -14.33 -5.38 1.69
CA VAL A 253 -14.73 -6.44 2.61
C VAL A 253 -16.14 -6.20 3.14
N THR A 254 -16.51 -4.94 3.41
CA THR A 254 -17.88 -4.58 3.79
C THR A 254 -18.88 -4.94 2.70
N ALA A 255 -18.66 -4.48 1.47
CA ALA A 255 -19.57 -4.74 0.35
C ALA A 255 -19.71 -6.24 0.06
N MET A 256 -18.59 -6.98 0.05
CA MET A 256 -18.58 -8.43 -0.13
C MET A 256 -19.41 -9.13 0.95
N ARG A 257 -19.21 -8.78 2.22
CA ARG A 257 -19.90 -9.39 3.36
C ARG A 257 -21.39 -9.10 3.40
N GLU A 258 -21.80 -7.92 2.98
CA GLU A 258 -23.19 -7.47 3.04
C GLU A 258 -24.03 -7.88 1.81
N GLN A 259 -23.37 -8.13 0.67
CA GLN A 259 -24.06 -8.37 -0.60
C GLN A 259 -23.88 -9.78 -1.17
N MET A 260 -22.83 -10.50 -0.77
CA MET A 260 -22.49 -11.79 -1.36
C MET A 260 -22.62 -12.95 -0.36
N SER A 261 -23.30 -14.01 -0.77
CA SER A 261 -23.53 -15.23 0.03
C SER A 261 -22.22 -15.95 0.33
N SER A 262 -22.16 -16.65 1.47
CA SER A 262 -20.96 -17.36 1.93
C SER A 262 -20.47 -18.41 0.94
N ASP A 263 -21.39 -19.03 0.18
CA ASP A 263 -21.08 -20.09 -0.79
C ASP A 263 -20.79 -19.57 -2.21
N HIS A 264 -20.89 -18.25 -2.41
CA HIS A 264 -20.60 -17.64 -3.70
C HIS A 264 -19.12 -17.86 -4.09
N PRO A 265 -18.81 -18.33 -5.32
CA PRO A 265 -17.43 -18.65 -5.71
C PRO A 265 -16.49 -17.44 -5.59
N VAL A 266 -16.94 -16.24 -5.96
CA VAL A 266 -16.12 -15.01 -5.78
C VAL A 266 -15.85 -14.70 -4.31
N ARG A 267 -16.80 -14.89 -3.40
CA ARG A 267 -16.56 -14.64 -1.96
C ARG A 267 -15.52 -15.62 -1.42
N ARG A 268 -15.61 -16.89 -1.82
CA ARG A 268 -14.64 -17.93 -1.46
C ARG A 268 -13.24 -17.61 -1.99
N PHE A 269 -13.15 -17.18 -3.23
CA PHE A 269 -11.91 -16.75 -3.88
C PHE A 269 -11.27 -15.53 -3.22
N MET A 270 -12.07 -14.52 -2.85
CA MET A 270 -11.56 -13.28 -2.28
C MET A 270 -11.32 -13.35 -0.77
N THR A 271 -11.75 -14.42 -0.09
CA THR A 271 -11.59 -14.58 1.36
C THR A 271 -10.13 -14.49 1.83
N PRO A 272 -9.14 -15.18 1.20
CA PRO A 272 -7.73 -15.02 1.56
C PRO A 272 -7.27 -13.56 1.51
N PHE A 273 -7.71 -12.83 0.49
CA PHE A 273 -7.33 -11.44 0.24
C PHE A 273 -7.97 -10.44 1.21
N MET A 274 -8.97 -10.88 1.99
CA MET A 274 -9.60 -10.07 3.05
C MET A 274 -9.42 -10.65 4.44
N TYR A 275 -8.52 -11.62 4.59
CA TYR A 275 -8.20 -12.26 5.84
C TYR A 275 -7.84 -11.20 6.90
N ARG A 276 -8.56 -11.22 8.03
CA ARG A 276 -8.45 -10.26 9.16
C ARG A 276 -8.62 -8.77 8.85
N THR A 277 -8.99 -8.35 7.64
CA THR A 277 -9.13 -6.93 7.29
C THR A 277 -10.08 -6.16 8.22
N ILE A 278 -11.21 -6.75 8.60
CA ILE A 278 -12.14 -6.12 9.54
C ILE A 278 -11.47 -5.95 10.90
N THR A 279 -10.83 -6.99 11.42
CA THR A 279 -10.17 -6.97 12.73
C THR A 279 -9.06 -5.92 12.82
N VAL A 280 -8.18 -5.83 11.81
CA VAL A 280 -7.12 -4.82 11.79
C VAL A 280 -7.71 -3.41 11.76
N ASN A 281 -8.74 -3.18 10.95
CA ASN A 281 -9.32 -1.85 10.81
C ASN A 281 -10.12 -1.44 12.05
N ASP A 282 -10.81 -2.37 12.70
CA ASP A 282 -11.48 -2.17 13.99
C ASP A 282 -10.46 -1.86 15.10
N ASN A 283 -9.34 -2.60 15.12
CA ASN A 283 -8.22 -2.31 16.03
C ASN A 283 -7.61 -0.92 15.75
N ALA A 284 -7.42 -0.55 14.48
CA ALA A 284 -6.93 0.77 14.09
C ALA A 284 -7.91 1.88 14.51
N PHE A 285 -9.22 1.63 14.41
CA PHE A 285 -10.26 2.53 14.90
C PHE A 285 -10.08 2.82 16.40
N HIS A 286 -9.89 1.78 17.22
CA HIS A 286 -9.77 1.93 18.67
C HIS A 286 -8.40 2.43 19.15
N ASN A 287 -7.31 2.05 18.49
CA ASN A 287 -5.96 2.22 19.02
C ASN A 287 -5.10 3.20 18.25
N LEU A 288 -5.34 3.36 16.96
CA LEU A 288 -4.53 4.18 16.09
C LEU A 288 -5.17 5.54 15.86
N LEU A 289 -6.44 5.55 15.46
CA LEU A 289 -7.16 6.71 14.94
C LEU A 289 -8.11 7.37 15.95
N THR A 290 -8.21 6.88 17.18
CA THR A 290 -8.95 7.60 18.21
C THR A 290 -8.14 8.78 18.75
N LYS A 291 -8.83 9.73 19.38
CA LYS A 291 -8.19 10.82 20.11
C LYS A 291 -7.17 10.31 21.14
N ASN A 292 -5.97 10.87 21.11
CA ASN A 292 -4.81 10.44 21.90
C ASN A 292 -4.36 8.98 21.65
N GLY A 293 -4.80 8.35 20.55
CA GLY A 293 -4.31 7.06 20.09
C GLY A 293 -2.85 7.12 19.61
N MET A 294 -2.35 6.01 19.08
CA MET A 294 -0.96 5.89 18.67
C MET A 294 -0.58 6.83 17.51
N ALA A 295 -1.44 7.04 16.51
CA ALA A 295 -1.10 7.91 15.39
C ALA A 295 -0.97 9.39 15.82
N PRO A 296 -1.94 10.01 16.52
CA PRO A 296 -1.76 11.36 17.07
C PRO A 296 -0.52 11.51 17.96
N ARG A 297 -0.10 10.43 18.64
CA ARG A 297 1.13 10.40 19.45
C ARG A 297 2.41 10.37 18.63
N CYS A 298 2.42 9.73 17.47
CA CYS A 298 3.60 9.58 16.62
C CYS A 298 3.86 10.83 15.77
N PHE A 299 2.83 11.37 15.12
CA PHE A 299 2.98 12.51 14.20
C PHE A 299 3.13 13.84 14.94
N ALA A 300 3.79 14.82 14.33
CA ALA A 300 3.99 16.17 14.86
C ALA A 300 2.71 17.00 14.95
N PHE A 301 1.64 16.61 14.25
CA PHE A 301 0.41 17.38 14.16
C PHE A 301 -0.20 17.73 15.51
N THR A 302 -0.78 18.93 15.60
CA THR A 302 -1.81 19.20 16.62
C THR A 302 -3.03 18.31 16.38
N GLU A 303 -3.93 18.24 17.36
CA GLU A 303 -5.23 17.57 17.21
C GLU A 303 -5.96 18.01 15.93
N ASN A 304 -6.07 19.33 15.73
CA ASN A 304 -6.69 19.90 14.54
C ASN A 304 -5.90 19.58 13.27
N GLY A 305 -4.56 19.61 13.34
CA GLY A 305 -3.70 19.29 12.21
C GLY A 305 -3.84 17.85 11.76
N PHE A 306 -3.98 16.92 12.70
CA PHE A 306 -4.19 15.51 12.40
C PHE A 306 -5.57 15.30 11.76
N GLY A 307 -6.62 15.90 12.32
CA GLY A 307 -7.96 15.88 11.71
C GLY A 307 -7.97 16.45 10.29
N LEU A 308 -7.29 17.57 10.05
CA LEU A 308 -7.16 18.15 8.71
C LEU A 308 -6.35 17.25 7.76
N ALA A 309 -5.29 16.60 8.24
CA ALA A 309 -4.49 15.68 7.45
C ALA A 309 -5.32 14.48 6.97
N VAL A 310 -6.08 13.86 7.88
CA VAL A 310 -6.96 12.72 7.56
C VAL A 310 -8.10 13.17 6.62
N ALA A 311 -8.71 14.32 6.87
CA ALA A 311 -9.76 14.87 6.02
C ALA A 311 -9.27 15.21 4.60
N ALA A 312 -7.99 15.55 4.44
CA ALA A 312 -7.37 15.81 3.15
C ALA A 312 -7.05 14.52 2.37
N GLY A 313 -6.94 13.36 3.04
CA GLY A 313 -6.60 12.06 2.47
C GLY A 313 -7.17 11.79 1.06
N PRO A 314 -8.50 11.85 0.85
CA PRO A 314 -9.10 11.58 -0.46
C PRO A 314 -8.60 12.50 -1.60
N SER A 315 -8.16 13.72 -1.29
CA SER A 315 -7.63 14.67 -2.29
C SER A 315 -6.13 14.53 -2.55
N LEU A 316 -5.45 13.71 -1.75
CA LEU A 316 -3.99 13.52 -1.78
C LEU A 316 -3.57 12.16 -2.36
N LEU A 317 -4.53 11.30 -2.68
CA LEU A 317 -4.29 10.02 -3.35
C LEU A 317 -3.68 10.21 -4.75
N LEU A 318 -2.80 9.28 -5.12
CA LEU A 318 -2.18 9.18 -6.45
C LEU A 318 -2.37 7.75 -6.99
N ASP A 319 -3.63 7.37 -7.16
CA ASP A 319 -4.06 6.01 -7.47
C ASP A 319 -4.74 5.88 -8.84
N GLY A 320 -4.79 6.97 -9.61
CA GLY A 320 -5.49 7.08 -10.87
C GLY A 320 -6.80 7.87 -10.77
N THR A 321 -7.37 8.03 -9.57
CA THR A 321 -8.57 8.84 -9.35
C THR A 321 -8.32 10.34 -9.52
N GLU A 322 -7.06 10.78 -9.34
CA GLU A 322 -6.64 12.16 -9.56
C GLU A 322 -6.47 12.53 -11.05
N VAL A 323 -6.49 11.54 -11.96
CA VAL A 323 -6.26 11.77 -13.38
C VAL A 323 -7.41 12.60 -13.98
N PRO A 324 -7.13 13.76 -14.59
CA PRO A 324 -8.17 14.60 -15.19
C PRO A 324 -8.92 13.91 -16.34
N ALA A 325 -10.21 14.20 -16.49
CA ALA A 325 -11.05 13.60 -17.53
C ALA A 325 -10.61 13.92 -18.98
N ASP A 326 -10.04 15.10 -19.22
CA ASP A 326 -9.44 15.46 -20.50
C ASP A 326 -8.15 14.67 -20.81
N ALA A 327 -7.55 14.06 -19.77
CA ALA A 327 -6.44 13.11 -19.90
C ALA A 327 -6.91 11.64 -19.90
N GLY A 328 -8.22 11.38 -19.93
CA GLY A 328 -8.81 10.04 -19.95
C GLY A 328 -9.13 9.46 -18.58
N GLY A 329 -9.08 10.25 -17.51
CA GLY A 329 -9.41 9.80 -16.17
C GLY A 329 -10.88 10.00 -15.74
N PRO A 330 -11.21 9.63 -14.50
CA PRO A 330 -10.32 8.91 -13.57
C PRO A 330 -10.03 7.49 -14.06
N ILE A 331 -8.84 7.00 -13.73
CA ILE A 331 -8.38 5.67 -14.10
C ILE A 331 -8.54 4.76 -12.89
N LEU A 332 -9.37 3.73 -13.01
CA LEU A 332 -9.75 2.88 -11.87
C LEU A 332 -8.85 1.66 -11.67
N PHE A 333 -8.08 1.29 -12.69
CA PHE A 333 -7.33 0.04 -12.70
C PHE A 333 -5.86 0.25 -12.99
N ARG A 334 -5.03 -0.52 -12.30
CA ARG A 334 -3.57 -0.40 -12.32
C ARG A 334 -2.98 -0.56 -13.71
N ALA A 335 -3.51 -1.47 -14.53
CA ALA A 335 -3.03 -1.66 -15.90
C ALA A 335 -3.08 -0.36 -16.71
N ASP A 336 -4.22 0.33 -16.67
CA ASP A 336 -4.42 1.58 -17.40
C ASP A 336 -3.63 2.73 -16.77
N TYR A 337 -3.48 2.74 -15.44
CA TYR A 337 -2.75 3.80 -14.74
C TYR A 337 -1.24 3.72 -15.00
N VAL A 338 -0.67 2.51 -15.05
CA VAL A 338 0.72 2.30 -15.45
C VAL A 338 0.96 2.81 -16.87
N ASP A 339 0.08 2.50 -17.82
CA ASP A 339 0.18 2.97 -19.20
C ASP A 339 0.08 4.50 -19.28
N TYR A 340 -0.80 5.11 -18.48
CA TYR A 340 -0.89 6.55 -18.33
C TYR A 340 0.43 7.15 -17.82
N LEU A 341 1.00 6.63 -16.73
CA LEU A 341 2.28 7.09 -16.18
C LEU A 341 3.42 6.95 -17.18
N LYS A 342 3.47 5.82 -17.90
CA LYS A 342 4.42 5.59 -19.00
C LYS A 342 4.29 6.63 -20.10
N SER A 343 3.06 7.01 -20.47
CA SER A 343 2.82 8.10 -21.44
C SER A 343 3.33 9.46 -20.95
N LYS A 344 3.38 9.67 -19.62
CA LYS A 344 4.01 10.84 -18.99
C LYS A 344 5.52 10.69 -18.87
N GLY A 345 6.12 9.58 -19.29
CA GLY A 345 7.55 9.30 -19.22
C GLY A 345 8.01 8.76 -17.87
N ILE A 346 7.09 8.29 -17.03
CA ILE A 346 7.38 7.54 -15.82
C ILE A 346 7.34 6.05 -16.17
N ASP A 347 8.50 5.48 -16.44
CA ASP A 347 8.68 4.05 -16.75
C ASP A 347 9.85 3.51 -15.92
N THR A 348 9.60 3.35 -14.61
CA THR A 348 10.59 2.88 -13.64
C THR A 348 10.46 1.37 -13.42
N ALA A 349 11.51 0.73 -12.88
CA ALA A 349 11.43 -0.68 -12.48
C ALA A 349 10.22 -0.98 -11.57
N TYR A 350 9.89 -0.07 -10.65
CA TYR A 350 8.71 -0.15 -9.80
C TYR A 350 7.43 -0.37 -10.61
N TRP A 351 7.11 0.53 -11.55
CA TRP A 351 5.88 0.44 -12.32
C TRP A 351 5.85 -0.75 -13.28
N ARG A 352 7.02 -1.20 -13.77
CA ARG A 352 7.12 -2.42 -14.57
C ARG A 352 6.78 -3.67 -13.76
N GLN A 353 7.31 -3.81 -12.55
CA GLN A 353 6.98 -4.94 -11.67
C GLN A 353 5.53 -4.88 -11.18
N VAL A 354 5.01 -3.69 -10.87
CA VAL A 354 3.58 -3.49 -10.58
C VAL A 354 2.70 -3.98 -11.73
N SER A 355 3.04 -3.61 -12.97
CA SER A 355 2.32 -4.09 -14.15
C SER A 355 2.39 -5.60 -14.29
N GLN A 356 3.55 -6.21 -14.09
CA GLN A 356 3.73 -7.65 -14.19
C GLN A 356 2.87 -8.39 -13.15
N LEU A 357 2.92 -7.94 -11.90
CA LEU A 357 2.16 -8.55 -10.81
C LEU A 357 0.64 -8.40 -11.00
N PHE A 358 0.18 -7.22 -11.43
CA PHE A 358 -1.24 -7.02 -11.74
C PHE A 358 -1.73 -7.97 -12.85
N GLN A 359 -0.91 -8.21 -13.88
CA GLN A 359 -1.25 -9.17 -14.94
C GLN A 359 -1.31 -10.61 -14.44
N LEU A 360 -0.51 -10.99 -13.43
CA LEU A 360 -0.63 -12.29 -12.75
C LEU A 360 -1.97 -12.41 -12.03
N TYR A 361 -2.37 -11.40 -11.26
CA TYR A 361 -3.66 -11.39 -10.59
C TYR A 361 -4.83 -11.47 -11.56
N LEU A 362 -4.80 -10.68 -12.64
CA LEU A 362 -5.86 -10.71 -13.65
C LEU A 362 -5.98 -12.09 -14.31
N ARG A 363 -4.85 -12.73 -14.67
CA ARG A 363 -4.89 -14.09 -15.23
C ARG A 363 -5.44 -15.10 -14.23
N PHE A 364 -5.08 -15.00 -12.96
CA PHE A 364 -5.61 -15.88 -11.93
C PHE A 364 -7.12 -15.72 -11.75
N VAL A 365 -7.60 -14.47 -11.64
CA VAL A 365 -9.04 -14.16 -11.57
C VAL A 365 -9.79 -14.75 -12.76
N LEU A 366 -9.31 -14.51 -13.99
CA LEU A 366 -9.95 -15.02 -15.20
C LEU A 366 -10.01 -16.56 -15.21
N ALA A 367 -8.89 -17.23 -14.92
CA ALA A 367 -8.82 -18.68 -14.86
C ALA A 367 -9.74 -19.28 -13.79
N TYR A 368 -9.84 -18.63 -12.62
CA TYR A 368 -10.74 -19.02 -11.55
C TYR A 368 -12.20 -18.87 -11.95
N LEU A 369 -12.60 -17.70 -12.48
CA LEU A 369 -13.98 -17.42 -12.90
C LEU A 369 -14.45 -18.42 -13.96
N GLU A 370 -13.58 -18.78 -14.91
CA GLU A 370 -13.88 -19.78 -15.93
C GLU A 370 -14.20 -21.18 -15.38
N CYS A 371 -13.81 -21.49 -14.14
CA CYS A 371 -14.16 -22.74 -13.47
C CYS A 371 -15.63 -22.81 -13.03
N TYR A 372 -16.26 -21.65 -12.77
CA TYR A 372 -17.61 -21.56 -12.20
C TYR A 372 -18.64 -20.94 -13.14
N TYR A 373 -18.19 -20.16 -14.11
CA TYR A 373 -19.03 -19.46 -15.07
C TYR A 373 -18.69 -19.91 -16.50
N PRO A 374 -19.38 -20.95 -17.04
CA PRO A 374 -19.10 -21.48 -18.39
C PRO A 374 -19.28 -20.43 -19.49
N LYS A 375 -20.13 -19.42 -19.26
CA LYS A 375 -20.29 -18.27 -20.16
C LYS A 375 -19.96 -16.99 -19.39
N LYS A 376 -19.24 -16.08 -20.05
CA LYS A 376 -18.98 -14.73 -19.52
C LYS A 376 -20.26 -13.99 -19.14
N GLU A 377 -21.35 -14.26 -19.86
CA GLU A 377 -22.67 -13.67 -19.60
C GLU A 377 -23.20 -14.03 -18.20
N ASP A 378 -22.93 -15.23 -17.72
CA ASP A 378 -23.41 -15.69 -16.41
C ASP A 378 -22.78 -14.85 -15.30
N PHE A 379 -21.46 -14.60 -15.37
CA PHE A 379 -20.77 -13.74 -14.40
C PHE A 379 -21.07 -12.26 -14.62
N ALA A 380 -21.11 -11.80 -15.86
CA ALA A 380 -21.44 -10.41 -16.18
C ALA A 380 -22.83 -10.04 -15.64
N ASN A 381 -23.77 -10.97 -15.59
CA ASN A 381 -25.13 -10.74 -15.08
C ASN A 381 -25.34 -11.21 -13.64
N ASP A 382 -24.28 -11.57 -12.93
CA ASP A 382 -24.34 -12.01 -11.54
C ASP A 382 -24.90 -10.88 -10.63
N PRO A 383 -26.06 -11.11 -9.98
CA PRO A 383 -26.72 -10.08 -9.18
C PRO A 383 -25.98 -9.77 -7.88
N GLU A 384 -25.25 -10.72 -7.30
CA GLU A 384 -24.49 -10.51 -6.07
C GLU A 384 -23.20 -9.72 -6.38
N MET A 385 -22.50 -10.07 -7.47
CA MET A 385 -21.34 -9.30 -7.93
C MET A 385 -21.72 -7.85 -8.27
N LEU A 386 -22.86 -7.64 -8.93
CA LEU A 386 -23.41 -6.32 -9.22
C LEU A 386 -23.68 -5.53 -7.93
N ALA A 387 -24.27 -6.18 -6.92
CA ALA A 387 -24.58 -5.54 -5.65
C ALA A 387 -23.30 -5.15 -4.88
N VAL A 388 -22.27 -6.01 -4.87
CA VAL A 388 -20.95 -5.70 -4.28
C VAL A 388 -20.35 -4.47 -4.95
N VAL A 389 -20.26 -4.44 -6.28
CA VAL A 389 -19.67 -3.32 -7.03
C VAL A 389 -20.43 -2.03 -6.76
N ARG A 390 -21.77 -2.06 -6.82
CA ARG A 390 -22.59 -0.87 -6.54
C ARG A 390 -22.36 -0.33 -5.14
N GLN A 391 -22.35 -1.21 -4.14
CA GLN A 391 -22.10 -0.78 -2.77
C GLN A 391 -20.69 -0.20 -2.61
N TYR A 392 -19.66 -0.88 -3.11
CA TYR A 392 -18.26 -0.43 -3.02
C TYR A 392 -18.09 0.99 -3.58
N PHE A 393 -18.56 1.21 -4.82
CA PHE A 393 -18.40 2.51 -5.48
C PHE A 393 -19.29 3.60 -4.87
N TYR A 394 -20.50 3.25 -4.42
CA TYR A 394 -21.33 4.19 -3.64
C TYR A 394 -20.59 4.66 -2.39
N GLN A 395 -20.00 3.72 -1.64
CA GLN A 395 -19.24 4.07 -0.44
C GLN A 395 -17.99 4.90 -0.77
N LEU A 396 -17.29 4.56 -1.85
CA LEU A 396 -16.12 5.30 -2.32
C LEU A 396 -16.47 6.76 -2.65
N GLU A 397 -17.59 6.98 -3.36
CA GLU A 397 -18.10 8.31 -3.68
C GLU A 397 -18.47 9.09 -2.42
N THR A 398 -19.13 8.45 -1.45
CA THR A 398 -19.49 9.11 -0.18
C THR A 398 -18.27 9.45 0.68
N ALA A 399 -17.20 8.65 0.59
CA ALA A 399 -15.99 8.84 1.37
C ALA A 399 -15.03 9.87 0.75
N GLY A 400 -15.22 10.22 -0.52
CA GLY A 400 -14.37 11.17 -1.22
C GLY A 400 -15.17 11.95 -2.26
N PRO A 401 -16.17 12.76 -1.85
CA PRO A 401 -17.04 13.43 -2.79
C PRO A 401 -16.21 14.28 -3.74
N ASN A 402 -15.22 15.05 -3.31
CA ASN A 402 -14.42 15.87 -4.24
C ASN A 402 -13.48 15.08 -5.18
N THR A 403 -13.18 13.81 -4.86
CA THR A 403 -12.30 12.95 -5.67
C THR A 403 -13.06 12.35 -6.85
N LEU A 404 -14.36 12.10 -6.67
CA LEU A 404 -15.22 11.44 -7.67
C LEU A 404 -16.38 12.31 -8.19
N SER A 405 -16.77 13.35 -7.44
CA SER A 405 -17.87 14.26 -7.78
C SER A 405 -17.48 15.18 -8.92
N GLN A 406 -17.82 14.69 -10.11
CA GLN A 406 -18.54 15.38 -11.17
C GLN A 406 -18.49 14.57 -12.47
N LYS A 407 -17.71 13.47 -12.52
CA LYS A 407 -17.33 12.86 -13.82
C LYS A 407 -17.34 11.34 -13.87
N VAL A 408 -17.47 10.63 -12.76
CA VAL A 408 -17.73 9.18 -12.80
C VAL A 408 -19.22 8.97 -12.69
N ASP A 409 -19.84 8.70 -13.82
CA ASP A 409 -21.18 8.15 -13.83
C ASP A 409 -21.10 6.72 -13.26
N PHE A 410 -21.24 6.57 -11.95
CA PHE A 410 -21.28 5.27 -11.26
C PHE A 410 -22.55 4.47 -11.57
N THR A 411 -23.31 4.83 -12.61
CA THR A 411 -24.24 3.92 -13.25
C THR A 411 -23.49 2.74 -13.91
N MET A 412 -22.53 2.07 -13.25
CA MET A 412 -21.84 0.89 -13.79
C MET A 412 -21.20 1.18 -15.19
N PRO A 413 -20.61 0.18 -15.86
CA PRO A 413 -20.78 0.06 -17.29
C PRO A 413 -22.28 -0.15 -17.64
N GLN A 414 -23.18 0.80 -17.38
CA GLN A 414 -24.49 0.82 -18.05
C GLN A 414 -24.38 1.32 -19.49
N SER A 415 -23.29 2.00 -19.86
CA SER A 415 -23.25 2.75 -21.11
C SER A 415 -22.90 1.96 -22.36
N SER A 416 -22.31 0.75 -22.26
CA SER A 416 -22.12 -0.10 -23.44
C SER A 416 -23.12 -1.25 -23.55
N GLY A 417 -23.62 -1.76 -22.43
CA GLY A 417 -24.47 -2.96 -22.37
C GLY A 417 -23.77 -4.25 -22.86
N LYS A 418 -22.47 -4.22 -23.15
CA LYS A 418 -21.76 -5.37 -23.72
C LYS A 418 -21.23 -6.30 -22.62
N ILE A 419 -21.56 -7.58 -22.76
CA ILE A 419 -21.17 -8.64 -21.82
C ILE A 419 -19.65 -8.70 -21.59
N ASP A 420 -18.84 -8.62 -22.65
CA ASP A 420 -17.38 -8.72 -22.53
C ASP A 420 -16.76 -7.57 -21.72
N GLU A 421 -17.28 -6.35 -21.89
CA GLU A 421 -16.78 -5.18 -21.16
C GLU A 421 -17.14 -5.26 -19.67
N LYS A 422 -18.37 -5.68 -19.35
CA LYS A 422 -18.82 -5.87 -17.96
C LYS A 422 -18.08 -7.03 -17.27
N TYR A 423 -17.88 -8.14 -17.97
CA TYR A 423 -17.09 -9.28 -17.49
C TYR A 423 -15.66 -8.86 -17.16
N MET A 424 -14.99 -8.15 -18.09
CA MET A 424 -13.62 -7.69 -17.89
C MET A 424 -13.51 -6.66 -16.78
N PHE A 425 -14.48 -5.73 -16.67
CA PHE A 425 -14.53 -4.77 -15.57
C PHE A 425 -14.55 -5.48 -14.21
N TYR A 426 -15.40 -6.49 -14.02
CA TYR A 426 -15.43 -7.26 -12.77
C TYR A 426 -14.13 -8.01 -12.52
N ALA A 427 -13.53 -8.62 -13.56
CA ALA A 427 -12.26 -9.32 -13.41
C ALA A 427 -11.12 -8.37 -13.00
N MET A 428 -11.03 -7.20 -13.65
CA MET A 428 -10.06 -6.15 -13.30
C MET A 428 -10.33 -5.58 -11.91
N PHE A 429 -11.58 -5.42 -11.51
CA PHE A 429 -11.95 -4.98 -10.16
C PHE A 429 -11.45 -5.95 -9.08
N LEU A 430 -11.66 -7.26 -9.26
CA LEU A 430 -11.13 -8.26 -8.32
C LEU A 430 -9.60 -8.26 -8.28
N ALA A 431 -8.94 -8.18 -9.44
CA ALA A 431 -7.48 -8.10 -9.54
C ALA A 431 -6.91 -6.81 -8.91
N GLU A 432 -7.62 -5.69 -9.01
CA GLU A 432 -7.25 -4.43 -8.37
C GLU A 432 -7.30 -4.54 -6.84
N ILE A 433 -8.35 -5.18 -6.30
CA ILE A 433 -8.43 -5.43 -4.86
C ILE A 433 -7.29 -6.35 -4.40
N MET A 434 -7.02 -7.44 -5.13
CA MET A 434 -5.87 -8.30 -4.84
C MET A 434 -4.56 -7.50 -4.83
N PHE A 435 -4.37 -6.58 -5.78
CA PHE A 435 -3.18 -5.72 -5.79
C PHE A 435 -3.09 -4.83 -4.54
N TRP A 436 -4.16 -4.12 -4.19
CA TRP A 436 -4.15 -3.19 -3.06
C TRP A 436 -3.85 -3.86 -1.73
N VAL A 437 -4.44 -5.03 -1.47
CA VAL A 437 -4.27 -5.73 -0.19
C VAL A 437 -2.98 -6.54 -0.10
N THR A 438 -2.22 -6.64 -1.19
CA THR A 438 -0.92 -7.34 -1.23
C THR A 438 0.21 -6.34 -1.47
N ALA A 439 0.63 -6.13 -2.72
CA ALA A 439 1.74 -5.25 -3.07
C ALA A 439 1.45 -3.76 -2.82
N GLY A 440 0.20 -3.31 -2.93
CA GLY A 440 -0.18 -1.95 -2.58
C GLY A 440 0.02 -1.69 -1.08
N HIS A 441 -0.44 -2.62 -0.25
CA HIS A 441 -0.22 -2.61 1.20
C HIS A 441 1.28 -2.66 1.52
N GLU A 442 2.03 -3.58 0.91
CA GLU A 442 3.46 -3.71 1.13
C GLU A 442 4.20 -2.42 0.75
N GLN A 443 3.94 -1.85 -0.43
CA GLN A 443 4.60 -0.62 -0.88
C GLN A 443 4.43 0.56 0.10
N ALA A 444 3.28 0.64 0.77
CA ALA A 444 2.94 1.74 1.67
C ALA A 444 3.26 1.43 3.15
N GLY A 445 3.21 0.15 3.54
CA GLY A 445 3.33 -0.33 4.91
C GLY A 445 4.68 -0.95 5.29
N ALA A 446 5.46 -1.41 4.31
CA ALA A 446 6.83 -1.96 4.47
C ALA A 446 7.87 -0.87 4.77
N VAL A 447 7.71 -0.21 5.92
CA VAL A 447 8.48 0.98 6.25
C VAL A 447 9.46 0.78 7.41
N GLU A 448 9.58 -0.44 7.92
CA GLU A 448 10.43 -0.82 9.05
C GLU A 448 11.90 -0.43 8.83
N VAL A 449 12.42 -0.57 7.61
CA VAL A 449 13.79 -0.18 7.30
C VAL A 449 14.06 1.32 7.47
N TYR A 450 13.03 2.15 7.27
CA TYR A 450 13.07 3.60 7.42
C TYR A 450 12.78 4.02 8.86
N ALA A 451 11.78 3.37 9.47
CA ALA A 451 11.27 3.66 10.80
C ALA A 451 12.29 3.39 11.93
N GLN A 452 13.21 2.44 11.77
CA GLN A 452 14.26 2.16 12.75
C GLN A 452 15.31 3.29 12.86
N ASP A 453 15.40 4.17 11.87
CA ASP A 453 16.48 5.15 11.75
C ASP A 453 15.95 6.58 11.73
N ALA A 454 15.89 7.19 12.92
CA ALA A 454 15.42 8.56 13.07
C ALA A 454 16.31 9.62 12.39
N SER A 455 17.51 9.27 11.91
CA SER A 455 18.36 10.17 11.11
C SER A 455 18.02 10.14 9.61
N TRP A 456 17.33 9.08 9.16
CA TRP A 456 16.85 8.96 7.79
C TRP A 456 15.53 9.72 7.59
N CYS A 457 14.51 9.35 8.35
CA CYS A 457 13.21 10.02 8.40
C CYS A 457 12.59 9.89 9.79
N ALA A 458 11.70 10.81 10.16
CA ALA A 458 10.98 10.75 11.43
C ALA A 458 9.55 11.27 11.27
N PHE A 459 8.61 10.70 12.03
CA PHE A 459 7.26 11.28 12.09
C PHE A 459 7.23 12.65 12.78
N ARG A 460 8.21 12.99 13.61
CA ARG A 460 8.35 14.32 14.20
C ARG A 460 9.80 14.61 14.62
N TRP A 461 10.19 15.88 14.53
CA TRP A 461 11.53 16.33 14.90
C TRP A 461 11.49 17.80 15.32
N VAL A 462 12.48 18.22 16.09
CA VAL A 462 12.61 19.60 16.57
C VAL A 462 12.89 20.53 15.40
N ASP A 463 12.32 21.74 15.41
CA ASP A 463 12.60 22.73 14.37
C ASP A 463 14.11 22.98 14.20
N GLY A 464 14.58 22.83 12.96
CA GLY A 464 16.01 22.97 12.63
C GLY A 464 16.82 21.69 12.70
N ALA A 465 16.27 20.62 13.28
CA ALA A 465 16.98 19.35 13.43
C ALA A 465 16.99 18.53 12.12
N THR A 466 18.02 17.70 11.96
CA THR A 466 18.17 16.73 10.87
C THR A 466 18.02 15.28 11.36
N VAL A 467 17.40 15.11 12.53
CA VAL A 467 17.18 13.82 13.20
C VAL A 467 15.91 13.92 14.06
N GLY A 468 15.15 12.84 14.14
CA GLY A 468 14.02 12.72 15.07
C GLY A 468 14.45 12.77 16.53
N THR A 469 13.53 13.08 17.43
CA THR A 469 13.80 12.99 18.88
C THR A 469 13.89 11.53 19.32
N LYS A 470 14.50 11.25 20.48
CA LYS A 470 14.51 9.90 21.07
C LYS A 470 13.09 9.36 21.27
N GLN A 471 12.18 10.23 21.74
CA GLN A 471 10.76 9.89 21.87
C GLN A 471 10.11 9.59 20.51
N SER A 472 10.46 10.33 19.46
CA SER A 472 9.97 10.05 18.10
C SER A 472 10.48 8.70 17.59
N ALA A 473 11.76 8.40 17.80
CA ALA A 473 12.37 7.13 17.38
C ALA A 473 11.68 5.94 18.06
N THR A 474 11.56 5.96 19.39
CA THR A 474 10.87 4.90 20.14
C THR A 474 9.40 4.78 19.74
N ALA A 475 8.66 5.89 19.60
CA ALA A 475 7.25 5.85 19.23
C ALA A 475 7.02 5.30 17.82
N THR A 476 7.87 5.70 16.87
CA THR A 476 7.82 5.22 15.48
C THR A 476 8.11 3.73 15.43
N ALA A 477 9.14 3.27 16.13
CA ALA A 477 9.50 1.86 16.17
C ALA A 477 8.45 1.01 16.89
N LEU A 478 7.86 1.50 17.98
CA LEU A 478 6.76 0.84 18.66
C LEU A 478 5.53 0.73 17.78
N LEU A 479 5.22 1.77 16.99
CA LEU A 479 4.15 1.71 16.00
C LEU A 479 4.41 0.57 15.01
N MET A 480 5.61 0.45 14.44
CA MET A 480 5.96 -0.64 13.53
C MET A 480 5.82 -2.02 14.18
N SER A 481 6.32 -2.20 15.41
CA SER A 481 6.16 -3.45 16.14
C SER A 481 4.70 -3.82 16.40
N PHE A 482 3.85 -2.81 16.64
CA PHE A 482 2.42 -3.01 16.83
C PHE A 482 1.69 -3.32 15.52
N THR A 483 2.18 -2.76 14.41
CA THR A 483 1.58 -2.86 13.08
C THR A 483 2.38 -3.74 12.12
N SER A 484 2.99 -4.83 12.60
CA SER A 484 3.63 -5.81 11.71
C SER A 484 3.46 -7.24 12.21
N GLN A 485 2.21 -7.63 12.47
CA GLN A 485 1.91 -9.00 12.88
C GLN A 485 2.07 -9.97 11.70
N PRO A 486 2.64 -11.18 11.93
CA PRO A 486 2.78 -12.16 10.86
C PRO A 486 1.44 -12.50 10.20
N MET A 487 1.36 -12.34 8.89
CA MET A 487 0.21 -12.77 8.09
C MET A 487 0.56 -13.90 7.12
N PRO A 488 -0.44 -14.66 6.64
CA PRO A 488 -0.23 -15.63 5.58
C PRO A 488 0.40 -14.98 4.36
N LYS A 489 1.31 -15.72 3.73
CA LYS A 489 2.04 -15.26 2.55
C LYS A 489 1.21 -15.47 1.28
N LEU A 490 1.43 -14.58 0.31
CA LEU A 490 0.82 -14.69 -1.01
C LEU A 490 1.33 -15.94 -1.75
N LEU A 491 2.63 -16.18 -1.64
CA LEU A 491 3.32 -17.35 -2.17
C LEU A 491 3.41 -18.45 -1.10
N ASP A 492 3.26 -19.70 -1.52
CA ASP A 492 3.41 -20.95 -0.77
C ASP A 492 2.28 -21.32 0.22
N ASP A 493 1.49 -20.39 0.76
CA ASP A 493 0.33 -20.74 1.59
C ASP A 493 -0.86 -21.19 0.72
N ASP A 494 -1.39 -22.39 0.99
CA ASP A 494 -2.50 -22.99 0.24
C ASP A 494 -3.87 -22.55 0.79
N TRP A 495 -4.72 -22.06 -0.12
CA TRP A 495 -6.08 -21.60 0.16
C TRP A 495 -7.16 -22.38 -0.61
N THR A 496 -6.77 -23.46 -1.30
CA THR A 496 -7.67 -24.22 -2.19
C THR A 496 -8.81 -24.91 -1.45
N HIS A 497 -8.70 -25.11 -0.13
CA HIS A 497 -9.76 -25.65 0.73
C HIS A 497 -11.00 -24.73 0.82
N LEU A 498 -10.86 -23.45 0.47
CA LEU A 498 -11.98 -22.51 0.44
C LEU A 498 -12.82 -22.63 -0.83
N PHE A 499 -12.25 -23.18 -1.92
CA PHE A 499 -12.89 -23.18 -3.22
C PHE A 499 -14.09 -24.14 -3.25
N PRO A 500 -15.28 -23.67 -3.65
CA PRO A 500 -16.45 -24.53 -3.74
C PRO A 500 -16.28 -25.52 -4.90
N THR A 501 -17.01 -26.63 -4.84
CA THR A 501 -17.01 -27.60 -5.94
C THR A 501 -17.51 -26.93 -7.23
N PRO A 502 -16.73 -26.94 -8.33
CA PRO A 502 -17.16 -26.35 -9.59
C PRO A 502 -18.31 -27.17 -10.21
N PRO A 503 -19.11 -26.58 -11.12
CA PRO A 503 -20.11 -27.32 -11.89
C PRO A 503 -19.49 -28.51 -12.62
N ALA A 504 -20.17 -29.66 -12.62
CA ALA A 504 -19.64 -30.92 -13.18
C ALA A 504 -19.23 -30.84 -14.66
N ASN A 505 -19.76 -29.86 -15.40
CA ASN A 505 -19.51 -29.63 -16.82
C ASN A 505 -18.43 -28.57 -17.10
N SER A 506 -17.75 -28.00 -16.08
CA SER A 506 -16.75 -26.96 -16.32
C SER A 506 -15.50 -27.48 -17.05
N GLY A 507 -15.11 -28.73 -16.79
CA GLY A 507 -13.86 -29.32 -17.29
C GLY A 507 -12.60 -28.60 -16.79
N LYS A 508 -12.73 -27.66 -15.85
CA LYS A 508 -11.67 -26.81 -15.31
C LYS A 508 -11.58 -26.99 -13.80
N SER A 509 -10.37 -26.85 -13.26
CA SER A 509 -10.09 -27.04 -11.84
C SER A 509 -9.64 -25.73 -11.19
N PRO A 510 -10.36 -25.21 -10.17
CA PRO A 510 -9.94 -24.02 -9.45
C PRO A 510 -8.62 -24.26 -8.69
N THR A 511 -8.38 -25.48 -8.21
CA THR A 511 -7.10 -25.90 -7.63
C THR A 511 -5.96 -25.81 -8.64
N ALA A 512 -6.18 -26.25 -9.89
CA ALA A 512 -5.16 -26.14 -10.94
C ALA A 512 -4.90 -24.67 -11.32
N ALA A 513 -5.93 -23.82 -11.33
CA ALA A 513 -5.77 -22.39 -11.55
C ALA A 513 -4.90 -21.74 -10.45
N PHE A 514 -5.12 -22.10 -9.18
CA PHE A 514 -4.31 -21.63 -8.06
C PHE A 514 -2.87 -22.16 -8.11
N GLN A 515 -2.67 -23.44 -8.41
CA GLN A 515 -1.32 -24.01 -8.57
C GLN A 515 -0.54 -23.30 -9.67
N LYS A 516 -1.18 -23.01 -10.81
CA LYS A 516 -0.57 -22.25 -11.89
C LYS A 516 -0.22 -20.82 -11.44
N PHE A 517 -1.11 -20.16 -10.70
CA PHE A 517 -0.84 -18.85 -10.13
C PHE A 517 0.37 -18.86 -9.18
N GLN A 518 0.45 -19.84 -8.27
CA GLN A 518 1.60 -20.03 -7.38
C GLN A 518 2.91 -20.25 -8.14
N GLU A 519 2.87 -21.00 -9.24
CA GLU A 519 4.05 -21.20 -10.09
C GLU A 519 4.46 -19.91 -10.80
N GLU A 520 3.52 -19.16 -11.38
CA GLU A 520 3.84 -17.89 -12.03
C GLU A 520 4.34 -16.83 -11.02
N LEU A 521 3.84 -16.85 -9.77
CA LEU A 521 4.38 -16.03 -8.68
C LEU A 521 5.81 -16.41 -8.32
N ARG A 522 6.14 -17.71 -8.27
CA ARG A 522 7.51 -18.19 -8.01
C ARG A 522 8.48 -17.72 -9.09
N VAL A 523 8.08 -17.82 -10.36
CA VAL A 523 8.87 -17.28 -11.49
C VAL A 523 9.12 -15.79 -11.32
N MET A 524 8.08 -15.00 -11.01
CA MET A 524 8.25 -13.57 -10.78
C MET A 524 9.15 -13.27 -9.57
N ALA A 525 9.03 -14.04 -8.48
CA ALA A 525 9.90 -13.89 -7.32
C ALA A 525 11.38 -14.13 -7.67
N ASP A 526 11.66 -15.16 -8.45
CA ASP A 526 13.02 -15.46 -8.92
C ASP A 526 13.56 -14.35 -9.85
N GLU A 527 12.71 -13.76 -10.70
CA GLU A 527 13.06 -12.59 -11.52
C GLU A 527 13.35 -11.34 -10.66
N CYS A 528 12.57 -11.09 -9.61
CA CYS A 528 12.81 -10.03 -8.64
C CYS A 528 14.14 -10.24 -7.88
N ASP A 529 14.42 -11.49 -7.48
CA ASP A 529 15.67 -11.85 -6.79
C ASP A 529 16.88 -11.67 -7.72
N ALA A 530 16.77 -12.08 -8.99
CA ALA A 530 17.77 -11.85 -10.01
C ALA A 530 17.99 -10.35 -10.29
N TYR A 531 16.90 -9.57 -10.34
CA TYR A 531 16.98 -8.11 -10.40
C TYR A 531 17.73 -7.56 -9.18
N ASN A 532 17.43 -7.98 -7.96
CA ASN A 532 18.11 -7.47 -6.77
C ASN A 532 19.61 -7.83 -6.75
N ALA A 533 19.95 -9.06 -7.11
CA ALA A 533 21.34 -9.54 -7.18
C ALA A 533 22.19 -8.78 -8.21
N ALA A 534 21.60 -8.38 -9.34
CA ALA A 534 22.30 -7.63 -10.39
C ALA A 534 22.31 -6.10 -10.17
N SER A 535 21.85 -5.58 -9.03
CA SER A 535 21.71 -4.14 -8.79
C SER A 535 23.02 -3.36 -8.93
N SER A 536 24.13 -3.88 -8.40
CA SER A 536 25.44 -3.21 -8.45
C SER A 536 26.05 -3.11 -9.86
N SER A 537 25.57 -3.89 -10.83
CA SER A 537 26.10 -3.91 -12.21
C SER A 537 25.24 -3.12 -13.20
N ARG A 538 24.01 -2.74 -12.84
CA ARG A 538 23.14 -1.92 -13.69
C ARG A 538 23.59 -0.46 -13.73
N PRO A 539 23.30 0.29 -14.81
CA PRO A 539 23.54 1.72 -14.84
C PRO A 539 22.52 2.47 -13.98
N PHE A 540 22.91 3.64 -13.48
CA PHE A 540 21.99 4.58 -12.83
C PHE A 540 20.88 5.03 -13.80
N PRO A 541 19.61 5.13 -13.35
CA PRO A 541 19.10 4.97 -11.96
C PRO A 541 18.64 3.55 -11.59
N GLU A 542 18.89 2.55 -12.43
CA GLU A 542 18.40 1.18 -12.22
C GLU A 542 19.34 0.37 -11.32
N ASN A 543 20.42 0.98 -10.81
CA ASN A 543 21.46 0.34 -10.03
C ASN A 543 21.09 0.09 -8.55
N PHE A 544 19.79 -0.04 -8.26
CA PHE A 544 19.27 -0.28 -6.93
C PHE A 544 18.45 -1.57 -6.88
N PRO A 545 18.42 -2.26 -5.74
CA PRO A 545 17.47 -3.32 -5.50
C PRO A 545 16.08 -2.75 -5.19
N MET A 546 15.05 -3.53 -5.47
CA MET A 546 13.65 -3.24 -5.22
C MET A 546 12.94 -4.50 -4.74
N TYR A 547 12.34 -4.42 -3.55
CA TYR A 547 11.82 -5.60 -2.83
C TYR A 547 10.29 -5.64 -2.79
N VAL A 548 9.64 -4.49 -2.72
CA VAL A 548 8.21 -4.26 -2.46
C VAL A 548 7.21 -5.00 -3.37
N ASN A 549 7.63 -5.45 -4.55
CA ASN A 549 6.76 -6.21 -5.48
C ASN A 549 7.17 -7.69 -5.60
N ASN A 550 8.12 -8.17 -4.79
CA ASN A 550 8.58 -9.56 -4.83
C ASN A 550 7.58 -10.49 -4.12
N PRO A 551 6.91 -11.42 -4.82
CA PRO A 551 5.92 -12.31 -4.22
C PRO A 551 6.40 -13.11 -3.00
N ARG A 552 7.72 -13.31 -2.85
CA ARG A 552 8.32 -14.03 -1.71
C ARG A 552 8.10 -13.35 -0.36
N ILE A 553 7.94 -12.02 -0.35
CA ILE A 553 7.75 -11.26 0.89
C ILE A 553 6.29 -10.84 1.09
N LEU A 554 5.51 -10.77 0.01
CA LEU A 554 4.13 -10.30 0.02
C LEU A 554 3.23 -11.16 0.89
N GLU A 555 2.42 -10.47 1.68
CA GLU A 555 1.31 -11.06 2.43
C GLU A 555 0.06 -11.12 1.54
N VAL A 556 -0.85 -12.04 1.86
CA VAL A 556 -2.06 -12.27 1.04
C VAL A 556 -3.15 -11.22 1.27
N SER A 557 -3.13 -10.52 2.41
CA SER A 557 -4.08 -9.47 2.77
C SER A 557 -3.41 -8.35 3.56
N VAL A 558 -4.16 -7.27 3.84
CA VAL A 558 -3.70 -6.17 4.70
C VAL A 558 -3.38 -6.72 6.10
N SER A 559 -2.12 -6.64 6.50
CA SER A 559 -1.65 -7.06 7.82
C SER A 559 -1.86 -5.99 8.87
N LEU A 560 -1.83 -6.43 10.13
CA LEU A 560 -1.81 -5.54 11.28
C LEU A 560 -0.47 -4.88 11.34
#